data_AF-Q8YLP9-F1
#
_entry.id   AF-Q8YLP9-F1
#
_cell.length_a   1.000
_cell.length_b   1.000
_cell.length_c   1.000
_cell.angle_alpha   90.00
_cell.angle_beta   90.00
_cell.angle_gamma   90.00
#
_symmetry.space_group_name_H-M   'P 1'
#
loop_
_entity.id
_entity.type
_entity.pdbx_description
1 polymer ?
#
loop_
_entity_poly.entity_id
_entity_poly.type
_entity_poly.pdbx_seq_one_letter_code
_entity_poly.pdbx_strand_id
1 'polypeptide(L)'
;MATTGKASAAVTFNLGGSPTEVAPDFEYVQGSISFLATGSGAISLPFIGTNRNVYRSTEGLGVTITGSTLERNQVDGFVAPETLNFAFNQTVRLLSVGFTRVGSGLIINDDFTFLKNGIVVSTQDIPGGNSNDTGTGTFTFNPVQVGNSFGFRAGQLNDDFYVSSLTVETVPEPITMAGLALGSGFGVLLRRKYKKSATVSNQLSS
;
A
#
# COMPACT_ATOMS: atom_id res chain seq x y z
N MET A 1 -0.15 -25.75 18.75
CA MET A 1 -0.87 -24.46 18.87
C MET A 1 0.04 -23.41 18.26
N ALA A 2 -0.20 -23.03 17.01
CA ALA A 2 0.62 -22.02 16.33
C ALA A 2 0.29 -20.66 16.96
N THR A 3 1.26 -20.01 17.58
CA THR A 3 1.12 -18.62 18.02
C THR A 3 1.04 -17.77 16.76
N THR A 4 -0.15 -17.27 16.43
CA THR A 4 -0.30 -16.25 15.40
C THR A 4 0.45 -15.01 15.87
N GLY A 5 1.39 -14.52 15.07
CA GLY A 5 2.04 -13.23 15.33
C GLY A 5 0.97 -12.16 15.48
N LYS A 6 1.05 -11.34 16.53
CA LYS A 6 0.11 -10.25 16.77
C LYS A 6 0.22 -9.26 15.62
N ALA A 7 -0.89 -8.99 14.92
CA ALA A 7 -0.94 -7.92 13.93
C ALA A 7 -0.53 -6.59 14.57
N SER A 8 0.32 -5.83 13.89
CA SER A 8 0.66 -4.46 14.31
C SER A 8 -0.60 -3.61 14.32
N ALA A 9 -0.63 -2.59 15.16
CA ALA A 9 -1.65 -1.55 15.09
C ALA A 9 -1.65 -0.92 13.68
N ALA A 10 -2.84 -0.53 13.22
CA ALA A 10 -3.00 0.20 11.97
C ALA A 10 -2.28 1.56 12.04
N VAL A 11 -1.74 1.97 10.91
CA VAL A 11 -0.99 3.19 10.71
C VAL A 11 -1.65 3.98 9.59
N THR A 12 -1.92 5.26 9.84
CA THR A 12 -2.47 6.18 8.83
C THR A 12 -1.40 7.17 8.41
N PHE A 13 -1.06 7.13 7.13
CA PHE A 13 -0.20 8.12 6.50
C PHE A 13 -1.04 9.32 6.06
N ASN A 14 -0.68 10.51 6.53
CA ASN A 14 -1.16 11.76 5.95
C ASN A 14 -0.28 12.11 4.75
N LEU A 15 -0.90 12.23 3.58
CA LEU A 15 -0.19 12.45 2.33
C LEU A 15 -0.16 13.93 1.92
N GLY A 16 -0.91 14.79 2.61
CA GLY A 16 -0.87 16.23 2.39
C GLY A 16 0.44 16.87 2.89
N GLY A 17 0.76 18.05 2.37
CA GLY A 17 1.95 18.79 2.74
C GLY A 17 1.88 20.28 2.40
N SER A 18 2.72 21.08 3.06
CA SER A 18 2.96 22.49 2.74
C SER A 18 4.46 22.79 2.90
N PRO A 19 5.12 23.43 1.93
CA PRO A 19 4.55 24.02 0.71
C PRO A 19 4.11 22.98 -0.32
N THR A 20 3.49 23.44 -1.42
CA THR A 20 3.24 22.61 -2.60
C THR A 20 4.55 22.18 -3.22
N GLU A 21 4.65 20.89 -3.60
CA GLU A 21 5.86 20.30 -4.15
C GLU A 21 5.54 19.40 -5.36
N VAL A 22 6.48 19.33 -6.30
CA VAL A 22 6.43 18.43 -7.45
C VAL A 22 7.74 17.65 -7.51
N ALA A 23 7.64 16.33 -7.55
CA ALA A 23 8.78 15.44 -7.62
C ALA A 23 8.43 14.19 -8.44
N PRO A 24 9.41 13.45 -8.98
CA PRO A 24 9.16 12.15 -9.63
C PRO A 24 8.45 11.16 -8.69
N ASP A 25 8.74 11.27 -7.40
CA ASP A 25 8.20 10.43 -6.35
C ASP A 25 8.19 11.15 -4.98
N PHE A 26 7.46 10.59 -4.03
CA PHE A 26 7.55 10.93 -2.62
C PHE A 26 7.68 9.67 -1.77
N GLU A 27 8.65 9.65 -0.87
CA GLU A 27 8.81 8.59 0.12
C GLU A 27 8.09 8.94 1.42
N TYR A 28 7.38 7.96 1.97
CA TYR A 28 6.73 8.05 3.27
C TYR A 28 7.21 6.92 4.18
N VAL A 29 7.51 7.25 5.43
CA VAL A 29 8.00 6.30 6.43
C VAL A 29 7.26 6.50 7.75
N GLN A 30 6.69 5.42 8.29
CA GLN A 30 6.06 5.42 9.61
C GLN A 30 6.22 4.06 10.29
N GLY A 31 7.05 4.03 11.34
CA GLY A 31 7.45 2.79 11.99
C GLY A 31 8.28 1.91 11.04
N SER A 32 7.88 0.65 10.87
CA SER A 32 8.53 -0.29 9.93
C SER A 32 7.94 -0.25 8.51
N ILE A 33 6.84 0.49 8.31
CA ILE A 33 6.18 0.61 7.01
C ILE A 33 6.78 1.81 6.28
N SER A 34 7.25 1.59 5.06
CA SER A 34 7.59 2.67 4.13
C SER A 34 7.03 2.36 2.74
N PHE A 35 6.80 3.41 1.96
CA PHE A 35 6.44 3.25 0.55
C PHE A 35 6.90 4.44 -0.29
N LEU A 36 6.99 4.19 -1.59
CA LEU A 36 7.19 5.20 -2.62
C LEU A 36 5.86 5.49 -3.34
N ALA A 37 5.49 6.76 -3.42
CA ALA A 37 4.38 7.23 -4.25
C ALA A 37 4.91 7.68 -5.61
N THR A 38 4.30 7.23 -6.71
CA THR A 38 4.71 7.55 -8.09
C THR A 38 3.49 7.80 -8.99
N GLY A 39 3.65 8.68 -9.99
CA GLY A 39 2.60 9.00 -10.97
C GLY A 39 2.81 8.29 -12.31
N SER A 40 1.72 7.90 -12.97
CA SER A 40 1.75 7.34 -14.33
C SER A 40 0.49 7.69 -15.11
N GLY A 41 0.60 7.76 -16.44
CA GLY A 41 -0.52 7.95 -17.37
C GLY A 41 -0.62 6.79 -18.36
N ALA A 42 -1.84 6.41 -18.73
CA ALA A 42 -2.11 5.27 -19.62
C ALA A 42 -1.71 5.50 -21.09
N ILE A 43 -1.53 6.75 -21.51
CA ILE A 43 -1.19 7.10 -22.89
C ILE A 43 0.12 7.88 -22.92
N SER A 44 1.08 7.36 -23.71
CA SER A 44 2.26 8.12 -24.10
C SER A 44 1.88 9.06 -25.23
N LEU A 45 1.62 10.33 -24.91
CA LEU A 45 1.58 11.36 -25.94
C LEU A 45 3.02 11.68 -26.40
N PRO A 46 3.26 12.07 -27.67
CA PRO A 46 4.60 12.21 -28.25
C PRO A 46 5.55 13.13 -27.47
N PHE A 47 5.02 13.99 -26.62
CA PHE A 47 5.76 14.97 -25.84
C PHE A 47 5.66 14.79 -24.32
N ILE A 48 4.88 13.79 -23.85
CA ILE A 48 4.50 13.69 -22.43
C ILE A 48 4.88 12.32 -21.83
N GLY A 49 5.09 11.28 -22.66
CA GLY A 49 5.44 9.95 -22.15
C GLY A 49 4.36 9.35 -21.24
N THR A 50 4.63 8.21 -20.60
CA THR A 50 3.74 7.58 -19.60
C THR A 50 4.10 7.92 -18.16
N ASN A 51 5.32 8.39 -17.91
CA ASN A 51 5.74 8.77 -16.57
C ASN A 51 5.15 10.14 -16.22
N ARG A 52 4.70 10.29 -14.98
CA ARG A 52 4.19 11.54 -14.46
C ARG A 52 4.91 11.86 -13.16
N ASN A 53 5.05 13.15 -12.87
CA ASN A 53 5.49 13.55 -11.56
C ASN A 53 4.31 13.45 -10.58
N VAL A 54 4.62 13.30 -9.32
CA VAL A 54 3.65 13.40 -8.23
C VAL A 54 3.58 14.86 -7.80
N TYR A 55 2.37 15.36 -7.63
CA TYR A 55 2.10 16.67 -7.05
C TYR A 55 1.62 16.50 -5.61
N ARG A 56 2.22 17.23 -4.67
CA ARG A 56 1.82 17.24 -3.27
C ARG A 56 1.34 18.62 -2.86
N SER A 57 0.19 18.70 -2.22
CA SER A 57 -0.36 19.93 -1.62
C SER A 57 -1.04 19.64 -0.29
N THR A 58 -1.69 20.63 0.31
CA THR A 58 -2.48 20.45 1.54
C THR A 58 -3.66 19.51 1.36
N GLU A 59 -4.14 19.33 0.13
CA GLU A 59 -5.24 18.42 -0.20
C GLU A 59 -4.79 16.95 -0.24
N GLY A 60 -3.50 16.68 -0.49
CA GLY A 60 -2.98 15.31 -0.66
C GLY A 60 -2.03 15.19 -1.85
N LEU A 61 -1.99 13.97 -2.40
CA LEU A 61 -1.22 13.63 -3.58
C LEU A 61 -2.10 13.53 -4.82
N GLY A 62 -1.63 14.14 -5.90
CA GLY A 62 -2.16 14.02 -7.25
C GLY A 62 -1.05 13.68 -8.24
N VAL A 63 -1.38 13.69 -9.52
CA VAL A 63 -0.45 13.42 -10.62
C VAL A 63 -0.31 14.69 -11.45
N THR A 64 0.86 14.92 -12.04
CA THR A 64 1.10 16.13 -12.83
C THR A 64 2.05 15.91 -13.99
N ILE A 65 1.80 16.65 -15.06
CA ILE A 65 2.71 16.83 -16.18
C ILE A 65 3.50 18.13 -15.98
N THR A 66 4.80 18.01 -15.77
CA THR A 66 5.67 19.18 -15.63
C THR A 66 5.66 20.04 -16.89
N GLY A 67 5.36 21.33 -16.71
CA GLY A 67 5.30 22.31 -17.80
C GLY A 67 3.96 22.35 -18.56
N SER A 68 2.97 21.54 -18.17
CA SER A 68 1.61 21.65 -18.72
C SER A 68 0.85 22.79 -18.04
N THR A 69 0.20 23.64 -18.84
CA THR A 69 -0.71 24.70 -18.35
C THR A 69 -2.17 24.25 -18.29
N LEU A 70 -2.46 23.03 -18.77
CA LEU A 70 -3.80 22.44 -18.76
C LEU A 70 -3.99 21.43 -17.61
N GLU A 71 -2.93 21.24 -16.81
CA GLU A 71 -2.88 20.27 -15.74
C GLU A 71 -3.59 20.78 -14.48
N ARG A 72 -4.46 19.94 -13.89
CA ARG A 72 -5.17 20.25 -12.63
C ARG A 72 -4.42 19.75 -11.41
N ASN A 73 -3.34 18.98 -11.61
CA ASN A 73 -2.49 18.39 -10.58
C ASN A 73 -3.23 17.40 -9.66
N GLN A 74 -4.36 16.89 -10.12
CA GLN A 74 -5.15 15.82 -9.50
C GLN A 74 -4.78 14.49 -10.14
N VAL A 75 -5.19 13.37 -9.54
CA VAL A 75 -5.31 12.15 -10.33
C VAL A 75 -6.56 12.33 -11.18
N ASP A 76 -6.42 12.54 -12.50
CA ASP A 76 -7.57 12.76 -13.37
C ASP A 76 -7.57 11.91 -14.66
N GLY A 77 -8.71 11.85 -15.32
CA GLY A 77 -8.86 11.13 -16.59
C GLY A 77 -9.00 12.03 -17.82
N PHE A 78 -8.88 13.36 -17.70
CA PHE A 78 -9.33 14.32 -18.72
C PHE A 78 -8.60 14.18 -20.08
N VAL A 79 -7.31 13.82 -20.08
CA VAL A 79 -6.52 13.60 -21.30
C VAL A 79 -6.21 12.12 -21.50
N ALA A 80 -5.82 11.46 -20.42
CA ALA A 80 -5.57 10.03 -20.37
C ALA A 80 -5.79 9.59 -18.92
N PRO A 81 -6.24 8.34 -18.67
CA PRO A 81 -6.33 7.83 -17.31
C PRO A 81 -4.99 7.95 -16.60
N GLU A 82 -4.96 8.73 -15.52
CA GLU A 82 -3.81 8.87 -14.64
C GLU A 82 -3.94 7.99 -13.42
N THR A 83 -2.81 7.48 -12.94
CA THR A 83 -2.73 6.57 -11.80
C THR A 83 -1.67 7.04 -10.84
N LEU A 84 -2.06 7.18 -9.58
CA LEU A 84 -1.13 7.32 -8.46
C LEU A 84 -0.87 5.94 -7.85
N ASN A 85 0.39 5.52 -7.86
CA ASN A 85 0.83 4.21 -7.41
C ASN A 85 1.60 4.30 -6.10
N PHE A 86 1.40 3.32 -5.23
CA PHE A 86 2.06 3.18 -3.94
C PHE A 86 2.77 1.83 -3.87
N ALA A 87 4.10 1.86 -3.74
CA ALA A 87 4.93 0.67 -3.65
C ALA A 87 5.52 0.54 -2.25
N PHE A 88 4.97 -0.37 -1.44
CA PHE A 88 5.38 -0.62 -0.07
C PHE A 88 6.61 -1.52 0.02
N ASN A 89 7.45 -1.28 1.02
CA ASN A 89 8.65 -2.07 1.30
C ASN A 89 8.34 -3.50 1.81
N GLN A 90 7.07 -3.78 2.13
CA GLN A 90 6.59 -5.08 2.63
C GLN A 90 5.11 -5.29 2.28
N THR A 91 4.62 -6.51 2.47
CA THR A 91 3.18 -6.79 2.33
C THR A 91 2.40 -6.16 3.47
N VAL A 92 1.39 -5.37 3.13
CA VAL A 92 0.49 -4.72 4.08
C VAL A 92 -0.96 -5.12 3.79
N ARG A 93 -1.82 -4.93 4.79
CA ARG A 93 -3.27 -4.92 4.63
C ARG A 93 -3.69 -3.46 4.46
N LEU A 94 -4.22 -3.10 3.30
CA LEU A 94 -4.80 -1.80 3.02
C LEU A 94 -6.24 -1.76 3.52
N LEU A 95 -6.47 -0.95 4.56
CA LEU A 95 -7.74 -0.86 5.29
C LEU A 95 -8.64 0.20 4.69
N SER A 96 -8.10 1.39 4.43
CA SER A 96 -8.83 2.50 3.83
C SER A 96 -7.91 3.46 3.08
N VAL A 97 -8.53 4.24 2.20
CA VAL A 97 -7.92 5.36 1.49
C VAL A 97 -8.78 6.61 1.71
N GLY A 98 -8.14 7.74 1.96
CA GLY A 98 -8.80 9.04 2.04
C GLY A 98 -8.64 9.82 0.74
N PHE A 99 -9.68 10.58 0.39
CA PHE A 99 -9.74 11.42 -0.78
C PHE A 99 -10.18 12.85 -0.42
N THR A 100 -9.76 13.81 -1.22
CA THR A 100 -10.18 15.22 -1.17
C THR A 100 -10.41 15.73 -2.59
N ARG A 101 -11.12 16.86 -2.69
CA ARG A 101 -11.57 17.44 -3.97
C ARG A 101 -12.39 16.41 -4.74
N VAL A 102 -13.43 15.94 -4.07
CA VAL A 102 -14.39 14.97 -4.58
C VAL A 102 -15.65 15.77 -4.97
N GLY A 103 -15.93 15.82 -6.27
CA GLY A 103 -17.18 16.37 -6.81
C GLY A 103 -18.36 15.44 -6.59
N SER A 104 -19.60 15.92 -6.73
CA SER A 104 -20.78 15.04 -6.91
C SER A 104 -21.87 15.74 -7.71
N GLY A 105 -22.68 14.96 -8.44
CA GLY A 105 -23.85 15.46 -9.16
C GLY A 105 -23.89 15.08 -10.63
N LEU A 106 -24.71 15.78 -11.42
CA LEU A 106 -25.05 15.38 -12.80
C LEU A 106 -23.91 15.52 -13.82
N ILE A 107 -22.78 16.17 -13.47
CA ILE A 107 -21.67 16.47 -14.41
C ILE A 107 -20.27 16.30 -13.78
N ILE A 108 -20.12 15.59 -12.67
CA ILE A 108 -18.79 15.30 -12.08
C ILE A 108 -18.85 13.89 -11.51
N ASN A 109 -18.03 12.96 -12.02
CA ASN A 109 -17.92 11.62 -11.43
C ASN A 109 -16.73 11.61 -10.49
N ASP A 110 -16.97 10.99 -9.36
CA ASP A 110 -16.13 10.83 -8.20
C ASP A 110 -15.66 9.37 -8.10
N ASP A 111 -15.51 8.67 -9.23
CA ASP A 111 -15.11 7.27 -9.26
C ASP A 111 -13.58 7.12 -9.22
N PHE A 112 -13.12 6.03 -8.61
CA PHE A 112 -11.75 5.57 -8.75
C PHE A 112 -11.69 4.10 -9.20
N THR A 113 -10.78 3.80 -10.11
CA THR A 113 -10.33 2.43 -10.37
C THR A 113 -9.24 2.07 -9.36
N PHE A 114 -9.46 1.00 -8.60
CA PHE A 114 -8.46 0.39 -7.73
C PHE A 114 -7.61 -0.64 -8.49
N LEU A 115 -6.30 -0.51 -8.36
CA LEU A 115 -5.32 -1.45 -8.87
C LEU A 115 -4.57 -2.12 -7.72
N LYS A 116 -4.27 -3.41 -7.87
CA LYS A 116 -3.39 -4.17 -6.99
C LYS A 116 -2.34 -4.85 -7.84
N ASN A 117 -1.07 -4.58 -7.56
CA ASN A 117 0.07 -5.06 -8.35
C ASN A 117 -0.09 -4.72 -9.86
N GLY A 118 -0.58 -3.52 -10.18
CA GLY A 118 -0.84 -3.07 -11.55
C GLY A 118 -2.06 -3.69 -12.24
N ILE A 119 -2.80 -4.59 -11.59
CA ILE A 119 -4.00 -5.22 -12.14
C ILE A 119 -5.23 -4.50 -11.60
N VAL A 120 -6.16 -4.14 -12.49
CA VAL A 120 -7.46 -3.58 -12.11
C VAL A 120 -8.25 -4.61 -11.31
N VAL A 121 -8.65 -4.23 -10.08
CA VAL A 121 -9.44 -5.08 -9.18
C VAL A 121 -10.90 -4.64 -9.19
N SER A 122 -11.16 -3.33 -9.12
CA SER A 122 -12.52 -2.78 -9.05
C SER A 122 -12.56 -1.32 -9.48
N THR A 123 -13.75 -0.81 -9.79
CA THR A 123 -14.07 0.62 -9.86
C THR A 123 -15.15 0.91 -8.83
N GLN A 124 -15.00 1.98 -8.08
CA GLN A 124 -15.86 2.32 -6.94
C GLN A 124 -16.04 3.83 -6.86
N ASP A 125 -17.20 4.24 -6.34
CA ASP A 125 -17.52 5.62 -6.01
C ASP A 125 -16.72 6.10 -4.79
N ILE A 126 -16.23 7.34 -4.82
CA ILE A 126 -15.60 7.99 -3.67
C ILE A 126 -16.69 8.61 -2.80
N PRO A 127 -16.88 8.14 -1.56
CA PRO A 127 -17.92 8.70 -0.71
C PRO A 127 -17.64 10.16 -0.34
N GLY A 128 -18.68 10.96 -0.11
CA GLY A 128 -18.54 12.31 0.46
C GLY A 128 -18.29 13.43 -0.55
N GLY A 129 -18.52 13.17 -1.84
CA GLY A 129 -18.50 14.18 -2.89
C GLY A 129 -19.57 15.27 -2.72
N ASN A 130 -19.27 16.48 -3.21
CA ASN A 130 -20.24 17.59 -3.23
C ASN A 130 -20.21 18.37 -4.57
N SER A 131 -21.27 19.13 -4.84
CA SER A 131 -21.42 19.89 -6.10
C SER A 131 -20.38 21.00 -6.33
N ASN A 132 -19.58 21.33 -5.31
CA ASN A 132 -18.55 22.37 -5.38
C ASN A 132 -17.13 21.79 -5.53
N ASP A 133 -16.99 20.47 -5.66
CA ASP A 133 -15.70 19.81 -5.78
C ASP A 133 -14.76 20.11 -4.59
N THR A 134 -15.35 20.17 -3.40
CA THR A 134 -14.62 20.34 -2.13
C THR A 134 -14.89 19.18 -1.18
N GLY A 135 -15.52 18.11 -1.69
CA GLY A 135 -15.86 16.93 -0.92
C GLY A 135 -14.62 16.22 -0.41
N THR A 136 -14.78 15.54 0.72
CA THR A 136 -13.74 14.71 1.32
C THR A 136 -14.34 13.37 1.68
N GLY A 137 -13.62 12.31 1.34
CA GLY A 137 -14.10 10.95 1.39
C GLY A 137 -13.13 10.00 2.07
N THR A 138 -13.65 8.90 2.61
CA THR A 138 -12.83 7.76 3.00
C THR A 138 -13.48 6.49 2.52
N PHE A 139 -12.82 5.79 1.60
CA PHE A 139 -13.26 4.48 1.15
C PHE A 139 -12.62 3.40 2.03
N THR A 140 -13.44 2.53 2.61
CA THR A 140 -12.98 1.41 3.45
C THR A 140 -13.09 0.10 2.68
N PHE A 141 -11.99 -0.66 2.63
CA PHE A 141 -11.95 -1.92 1.89
C PHE A 141 -12.62 -3.06 2.67
N ASN A 142 -13.67 -3.64 2.07
CA ASN A 142 -14.32 -4.84 2.57
C ASN A 142 -14.63 -5.83 1.41
N PRO A 143 -13.89 -6.94 1.27
CA PRO A 143 -12.83 -7.40 2.17
C PRO A 143 -11.57 -6.51 2.09
N VAL A 144 -10.80 -6.51 3.18
CA VAL A 144 -9.51 -5.83 3.29
C VAL A 144 -8.55 -6.32 2.21
N GLN A 145 -7.84 -5.40 1.57
CA GLN A 145 -6.93 -5.71 0.46
C GLN A 145 -5.52 -6.00 0.98
N VAL A 146 -4.93 -7.11 0.53
CA VAL A 146 -3.57 -7.51 0.94
C VAL A 146 -2.64 -7.47 -0.26
N GLY A 147 -1.50 -6.79 -0.13
CA GLY A 147 -0.52 -6.59 -1.18
C GLY A 147 0.62 -5.68 -0.75
N ASN A 148 1.58 -5.47 -1.64
CA ASN A 148 2.68 -4.52 -1.47
C ASN A 148 2.66 -3.40 -2.53
N SER A 149 1.72 -3.45 -3.48
CA SER A 149 1.56 -2.43 -4.51
C SER A 149 0.07 -2.17 -4.74
N PHE A 150 -0.31 -0.90 -4.64
CA PHE A 150 -1.67 -0.42 -4.85
C PHE A 150 -1.67 0.80 -5.76
N GLY A 151 -2.69 0.95 -6.60
CA GLY A 151 -2.86 2.09 -7.47
C GLY A 151 -4.29 2.62 -7.42
N PHE A 152 -4.41 3.93 -7.57
CA PHE A 152 -5.69 4.64 -7.65
C PHE A 152 -5.69 5.42 -8.94
N ARG A 153 -6.64 5.11 -9.82
CA ARG A 153 -6.69 5.64 -11.18
C ARG A 153 -8.02 6.32 -11.42
N ALA A 154 -7.98 7.49 -12.03
CA ALA A 154 -9.14 8.15 -12.62
C ALA A 154 -9.44 7.46 -13.96
N GLY A 155 -10.58 6.76 -14.05
CA GLY A 155 -10.88 5.87 -15.18
C GLY A 155 -11.58 6.58 -16.34
N GLN A 156 -12.29 7.66 -16.04
CA GLN A 156 -13.15 8.40 -16.94
C GLN A 156 -12.72 9.87 -17.03
N LEU A 157 -13.13 10.55 -18.11
CA LEU A 157 -12.71 11.93 -18.42
C LEU A 157 -13.09 12.96 -17.34
N ASN A 158 -14.10 12.64 -16.54
CA ASN A 158 -14.65 13.49 -15.50
C ASN A 158 -14.31 13.00 -14.09
N ASP A 159 -13.49 11.96 -13.96
CA ASP A 159 -12.95 11.53 -12.67
C ASP A 159 -11.75 12.42 -12.34
N ASP A 160 -11.79 13.06 -11.16
CA ASP A 160 -10.63 13.71 -10.57
C ASP A 160 -10.66 13.69 -9.04
N PHE A 161 -9.50 13.49 -8.42
CA PHE A 161 -9.35 13.48 -6.97
C PHE A 161 -7.89 13.68 -6.54
N TYR A 162 -7.69 13.99 -5.25
CA TYR A 162 -6.42 13.77 -4.56
C TYR A 162 -6.53 12.58 -3.62
N VAL A 163 -5.43 11.86 -3.43
CA VAL A 163 -5.31 10.86 -2.36
C VAL A 163 -4.70 11.54 -1.14
N SER A 164 -5.49 11.68 -0.07
CA SER A 164 -5.11 12.45 1.13
C SER A 164 -4.54 11.58 2.25
N SER A 165 -4.93 10.30 2.31
CA SER A 165 -4.42 9.38 3.33
C SER A 165 -4.47 7.92 2.90
N LEU A 166 -3.61 7.11 3.51
CA LEU A 166 -3.65 5.65 3.43
C LEU A 166 -3.60 5.06 4.83
N THR A 167 -4.55 4.20 5.17
CA THR A 167 -4.52 3.44 6.42
C THR A 167 -4.18 1.98 6.13
N VAL A 168 -3.09 1.52 6.71
CA VAL A 168 -2.52 0.18 6.48
C VAL A 168 -2.11 -0.49 7.79
N GLU A 169 -1.97 -1.80 7.76
CA GLU A 169 -1.34 -2.56 8.85
C GLU A 169 -0.42 -3.64 8.29
N THR A 170 0.61 -4.02 9.05
CA THR A 170 1.55 -5.06 8.62
C THR A 170 0.88 -6.43 8.62
N VAL A 171 1.18 -7.26 7.62
CA VAL A 171 0.84 -8.69 7.68
C VAL A 171 1.87 -9.39 8.59
N PRO A 172 1.46 -10.10 9.67
CA PRO A 172 2.40 -10.86 10.48
C PRO A 172 3.15 -11.87 9.62
N GLU A 173 4.47 -11.88 9.70
CA GLU A 173 5.24 -12.95 9.09
C GLU A 173 4.84 -14.28 9.75
N PRO A 174 4.67 -15.36 8.96
CA PRO A 174 4.53 -16.68 9.54
C PRO A 174 5.76 -16.94 10.39
N ILE A 175 5.60 -17.06 11.71
CA ILE A 175 6.71 -17.34 12.62
C ILE A 175 7.41 -18.58 12.07
N THR A 176 8.62 -18.40 11.55
CA THR A 176 9.36 -19.44 10.84
C THR A 176 9.52 -20.62 11.78
N MET A 177 8.67 -21.63 11.62
CA MET A 177 8.64 -22.85 12.41
C MET A 177 9.96 -23.65 12.34
N ALA A 178 10.91 -23.22 11.51
CA ALA A 178 12.29 -23.70 11.48
C ALA A 178 12.98 -23.64 12.86
N GLY A 179 12.65 -22.68 13.72
CA GLY A 179 13.20 -22.62 15.09
C GLY A 179 12.67 -23.72 16.02
N LEU A 180 11.44 -24.20 15.80
CA LEU A 180 10.80 -25.23 16.63
C LEU A 180 11.17 -26.66 16.18
N ALA A 181 11.51 -26.86 14.91
CA ALA A 181 11.97 -28.16 14.39
C ALA A 181 13.40 -28.53 14.87
N LEU A 182 14.25 -27.53 15.15
CA LEU A 182 15.59 -27.76 15.67
C LEU A 182 15.62 -28.13 17.15
N GLY A 183 14.59 -27.75 17.92
CA GLY A 183 14.48 -28.10 19.35
C GLY A 183 14.05 -29.55 19.62
N SER A 184 13.30 -30.17 18.72
CA SER A 184 12.79 -31.54 18.89
C SER A 184 13.73 -32.62 18.34
N GLY A 185 14.60 -32.28 17.38
CA GLY A 185 15.59 -33.21 16.81
C GLY A 185 16.86 -33.41 17.66
N PHE A 186 17.37 -32.34 18.30
CA PHE A 186 18.63 -32.41 19.05
C PHE A 186 18.50 -33.09 20.42
N GLY A 187 17.34 -33.00 21.09
CA GLY A 187 17.12 -33.63 22.40
C GLY A 187 17.14 -35.16 22.36
N VAL A 188 16.65 -35.78 21.28
CA VAL A 188 16.64 -37.25 21.11
C VAL A 188 18.05 -37.78 20.79
N LEU A 189 18.85 -37.03 20.02
CA LEU A 189 20.22 -37.42 19.69
C LEU A 189 21.17 -37.34 20.90
N LEU A 190 21.02 -36.34 21.77
CA LEU A 190 21.81 -36.24 23.00
C LEU A 190 21.48 -37.35 24.00
N ARG A 191 20.20 -37.73 24.15
CA ARG A 191 19.78 -38.80 25.09
C ARG A 191 20.32 -40.19 24.71
N ARG A 192 20.60 -40.45 23.42
CA ARG A 192 21.21 -41.71 22.96
C ARG A 192 22.71 -41.81 23.30
N LYS A 193 23.45 -40.70 23.34
CA LYS A 193 24.87 -40.73 23.73
C LYS A 193 25.04 -40.99 25.23
N TYR A 194 24.19 -40.43 26.08
CA TYR A 194 24.29 -40.65 27.53
C TYR A 194 23.92 -42.07 28.00
N LYS A 195 23.05 -42.80 27.28
CA LYS A 195 22.74 -44.20 27.63
C LYS A 195 23.85 -45.19 27.29
N LYS A 196 24.74 -44.90 26.34
CA LYS A 196 25.87 -45.79 25.99
C LYS A 196 27.03 -45.70 26.98
N SER A 197 27.26 -44.56 27.63
CA SER A 197 28.33 -44.43 28.62
C SER A 197 28.00 -45.02 29.99
N ALA A 198 26.72 -45.20 30.33
CA ALA A 198 26.32 -45.77 31.63
C ALA A 198 26.37 -47.30 31.68
N THR A 199 26.46 -48.01 30.54
CA THR A 199 26.50 -49.48 30.51
C THR A 199 27.93 -50.04 30.53
N VAL A 200 28.95 -49.23 30.22
CA VAL A 200 30.35 -49.68 30.13
C VAL A 200 31.07 -49.67 31.50
N SER A 201 30.55 -48.96 32.52
CA SER A 201 31.20 -48.89 33.84
C SER A 201 30.83 -50.01 34.81
N ASN A 202 30.01 -50.99 34.42
CA ASN A 202 29.49 -52.04 35.32
C ASN A 202 30.10 -53.44 35.08
N GLN A 203 31.20 -53.53 34.32
CA GLN A 203 31.85 -54.81 33.96
C GLN A 203 33.30 -54.95 34.47
N LEU A 204 33.73 -54.13 35.43
CA LEU A 204 35.07 -54.23 36.04
C LEU A 204 34.96 -54.28 37.57
N SER A 205 34.28 -55.29 38.09
CA SER A 205 34.39 -55.70 39.49
C SER A 205 33.85 -57.13 39.65
N SER A 206 34.70 -58.11 39.35
CA SER A 206 34.56 -59.51 39.76
C SER A 206 35.95 -60.10 39.92
#